data_AF-A0A497NMC3-F1
#
_entry.id   AF-A0A497NMC3-F1
#
_cell.length_a   1.000
_cell.length_b   1.000
_cell.length_c   1.000
_cell.angle_alpha   90.00
_cell.angle_beta   90.00
_cell.angle_gamma   90.00
#
_symmetry.space_group_name_H-M   'P 1'
#
loop_
_entity.id
_entity.type
_entity.pdbx_description
1 polymer ?
#
loop_
_entity_poly.entity_id
_entity_poly.type
_entity_poly.pdbx_seq_one_letter_code
_entity_poly.pdbx_strand_id
1 'polypeptide(L)'
;ALSLREDVVRRAKSKLAMEGRSLSDAVEEFLLIYDELDFLDKLCESLGLESRFYTSSEITSNRSTGLKAEEVVREVRDERSNNLSRH
;
A
#
# COMPACT_ATOMS: atom_id res chain seq x y z
N ALA A 1 28.02 -3.88 2.10
CA ALA A 1 28.20 -4.50 3.43
C ALA A 1 27.49 -3.63 4.46
N LEU A 2 26.63 -4.21 5.32
CA LEU A 2 25.92 -3.47 6.37
C LEU A 2 26.87 -3.29 7.57
N SER A 3 27.13 -2.04 7.95
CA SER A 3 27.95 -1.71 9.11
C SER A 3 27.10 -0.94 10.12
N LEU A 4 26.91 -1.50 11.30
CA LEU A 4 26.08 -0.93 12.36
C LEU A 4 26.95 -0.52 13.54
N ARG A 5 26.63 0.61 14.17
CA ARG A 5 27.30 1.02 15.40
C ARG A 5 26.95 0.05 16.53
N GLU A 6 27.98 -0.42 17.24
CA GLU A 6 27.83 -1.41 18.29
C GLU A 6 26.90 -0.96 19.43
N ASP A 7 26.96 0.32 19.80
CA ASP A 7 26.11 0.89 20.85
C ASP A 7 24.61 0.83 20.48
N VAL A 8 24.29 1.05 19.21
CA VAL A 8 22.92 0.95 18.67
C VAL A 8 22.47 -0.50 18.67
N VAL A 9 23.31 -1.42 18.17
CA VAL A 9 23.03 -2.86 18.13
C VAL A 9 22.75 -3.40 19.53
N ARG A 10 23.56 -3.00 20.52
CA ARG A 10 23.38 -3.40 21.91
C ARG A 10 22.04 -2.94 22.47
N ARG A 11 21.67 -1.67 22.30
CA ARG A 11 20.38 -1.14 22.77
C ARG A 11 19.20 -1.81 22.08
N ALA A 12 19.28 -2.02 20.76
CA ALA A 12 18.24 -2.69 19.98
C ALA A 12 18.04 -4.13 20.45
N LYS A 13 19.13 -4.90 20.62
CA LYS A 13 19.06 -6.27 21.16
C LYS A 13 18.41 -6.32 22.54
N SER A 14 18.76 -5.41 23.44
CA SER A 14 18.14 -5.35 24.78
C SER A 14 16.63 -5.11 24.71
N LYS A 15 16.18 -4.21 23.83
CA LYS A 15 14.75 -3.93 23.65
C LYS A 15 14.01 -5.12 23.00
N LEU A 16 14.56 -5.66 21.92
CA LEU A 16 13.97 -6.80 21.19
C LEU A 16 13.87 -8.06 22.08
N ALA A 17 14.85 -8.28 22.97
CA ALA A 17 14.78 -9.38 23.93
C ALA A 17 13.58 -9.26 24.89
N MET A 18 13.19 -8.04 25.29
CA MET A 18 11.97 -7.83 26.07
C MET A 18 10.69 -8.12 25.28
N GLU A 19 10.76 -7.99 23.95
CA GLU A 19 9.67 -8.27 23.01
C GLU A 19 9.69 -9.72 22.49
N GLY A 20 10.64 -10.55 22.93
CA GLY A 20 10.81 -11.93 22.47
C GLY A 20 11.27 -12.06 21.01
N ARG A 21 11.85 -10.99 20.44
CA ARG A 21 12.30 -10.92 19.04
C ARG A 21 13.81 -10.98 18.92
N SER A 22 14.30 -11.50 17.79
CA SER A 22 15.72 -11.46 17.45
C SER A 22 16.09 -10.18 16.69
N LEU A 23 17.37 -9.80 16.71
CA LEU A 23 17.85 -8.71 15.85
C LEU A 23 17.79 -9.08 14.37
N SER A 24 17.94 -10.36 14.02
CA SER A 24 17.83 -10.82 12.62
C SER A 24 16.43 -10.55 12.11
N ASP A 25 15.41 -10.93 12.88
CA ASP A 25 14.00 -10.76 12.51
C ASP A 25 13.69 -9.29 12.21
N ALA A 26 14.20 -8.37 13.05
CA ALA A 26 13.99 -6.94 12.86
C ALA A 26 14.74 -6.42 11.61
N VAL A 27 15.98 -6.87 11.39
CA VAL A 27 16.77 -6.44 10.22
C VAL A 27 16.15 -6.96 8.93
N GLU A 28 15.71 -8.21 8.88
CA GLU A 28 15.01 -8.80 7.74
C GLU A 28 13.73 -8.05 7.43
N GLU A 29 12.90 -7.74 8.43
CA GLU A 29 11.70 -6.92 8.28
C GLU A 29 12.01 -5.54 7.68
N PHE A 30 13.03 -4.85 8.18
CA PHE A 30 13.43 -3.55 7.63
C PHE A 30 13.96 -3.63 6.20
N LEU A 31 14.69 -4.69 5.85
CA LEU A 31 15.19 -4.89 4.48
C LEU A 31 14.06 -5.22 3.51
N LEU A 32 13.08 -6.01 3.92
CA LEU A 32 11.87 -6.27 3.12
C LEU A 32 11.09 -4.99 2.88
N ILE A 33 10.86 -4.19 3.93
CA ILE A 33 10.19 -2.89 3.79
C ILE A 33 10.98 -1.98 2.83
N TYR A 34 12.31 -1.96 2.94
CA TYR A 34 13.14 -1.13 2.06
C TYR A 34 13.01 -1.52 0.58
N ASP A 35 12.96 -2.81 0.27
CA ASP A 35 12.72 -3.31 -1.09
C ASP A 35 11.30 -2.98 -1.58
N GLU A 36 10.30 -3.15 -0.70
CA GLU A 36 8.90 -2.83 -1.00
C GLU A 36 8.68 -1.33 -1.25
N LEU A 37 9.40 -0.44 -0.57
CA LEU A 37 9.26 1.00 -0.77
C LEU A 37 9.63 1.43 -2.21
N ASP A 38 10.72 0.91 -2.77
CA ASP A 38 11.10 1.18 -4.17
C ASP A 38 10.07 0.65 -5.15
N PHE A 39 9.49 -0.52 -4.87
CA PHE A 39 8.38 -1.05 -5.65
C PHE A 39 7.15 -0.14 -5.59
N LEU A 40 6.77 0.33 -4.40
CA LEU A 40 5.62 1.22 -4.19
C LEU A 40 5.81 2.57 -4.89
N ASP A 41 7.01 3.15 -4.84
CA ASP A 41 7.32 4.40 -5.53
C ASP A 41 7.15 4.27 -7.04
N LYS A 42 7.71 3.21 -7.65
CA LYS A 42 7.55 2.92 -9.08
C LYS A 42 6.10 2.65 -9.48
N LEU A 43 5.35 1.99 -8.61
CA LEU A 43 3.93 1.74 -8.83
C LEU A 43 3.12 3.04 -8.80
N CYS A 44 3.40 3.93 -7.83
CA CYS A 44 2.76 5.23 -7.75
C CYS A 44 3.05 6.07 -9.00
N GLU A 45 4.31 6.12 -9.44
CA GLU A 45 4.70 6.81 -10.68
C GLU A 45 3.95 6.25 -11.89
N SER A 46 3.90 4.92 -12.03
CA SER A 46 3.22 4.25 -13.15
C SER A 46 1.71 4.52 -13.19
N LEU A 47 1.09 4.72 -12.03
CA LEU A 47 -0.33 5.03 -11.89
C LEU A 47 -0.63 6.55 -11.90
N GLY A 48 0.39 7.40 -11.95
CA GLY A 48 0.25 8.86 -11.83
C GLY A 48 -0.26 9.30 -10.45
N LEU A 49 0.03 8.51 -9.41
CA LEU A 49 -0.37 8.78 -8.03
C LEU A 49 0.74 9.51 -7.28
N GLU A 50 0.35 10.35 -6.32
CA GLU A 50 1.28 11.00 -5.40
C GLU A 50 1.88 9.95 -4.44
N SER A 51 3.21 9.78 -4.46
CA SER A 51 3.91 8.94 -3.48
C SER A 51 4.13 9.73 -2.18
N ARG A 52 3.20 9.57 -1.23
CA ARG A 52 3.36 10.04 0.15
C ARG A 52 2.61 9.17 1.14
N PHE A 53 3.00 9.26 2.40
CA PHE A 53 2.25 8.64 3.48
C PHE A 53 0.95 9.40 3.74
N TYR A 54 -0.16 8.67 3.80
CA TYR A 54 -1.47 9.21 4.16
C TYR A 54 -1.87 8.76 5.56
N THR A 55 -2.45 9.67 6.33
CA THR A 55 -3.11 9.33 7.59
C THR A 55 -4.46 8.64 7.34
N SER A 56 -4.93 7.86 8.31
CA SER A 56 -6.23 7.18 8.21
C SER A 56 -7.38 8.16 7.97
N SER A 57 -7.30 9.36 8.53
CA SER A 57 -8.26 10.44 8.29
C SER A 57 -8.24 10.92 6.85
N GLU A 58 -7.05 11.19 6.27
CA GLU A 58 -6.91 11.61 4.88
C GLU A 58 -7.44 10.55 3.91
N ILE A 59 -7.16 9.27 4.17
CA ILE A 59 -7.69 8.16 3.37
C ILE A 59 -9.22 8.18 3.39
N THR A 60 -9.81 8.35 4.57
CA THR A 60 -11.27 8.32 4.73
C THR A 60 -11.93 9.52 4.05
N SER A 61 -11.34 10.71 4.13
CA SER A 61 -11.86 11.93 3.50
C SER A 61 -11.69 11.96 1.99
N ASN A 62 -10.59 11.38 1.47
CA ASN A 62 -10.29 11.36 0.04
C ASN A 62 -10.88 10.14 -0.68
N ARG A 63 -11.46 9.20 0.07
CA ARG A 63 -12.12 8.03 -0.52
C ARG A 63 -13.25 8.53 -1.41
N SER A 64 -13.14 8.28 -2.71
CA SER A 64 -14.28 8.47 -3.60
C SER A 64 -15.46 7.73 -3.00
N THR A 65 -16.58 8.42 -2.80
CA THR A 65 -17.88 7.75 -2.71
C THR A 65 -17.94 6.89 -3.96
N GLY A 66 -17.89 5.56 -3.79
CA GLY A 66 -17.58 4.63 -4.87
C GLY A 66 -18.40 4.91 -6.13
N LEU A 67 -17.92 4.44 -7.29
CA LEU A 67 -18.69 4.52 -8.53
C LEU A 67 -20.14 4.12 -8.22
N LYS A 68 -21.11 4.88 -8.74
CA LYS A 68 -22.50 4.42 -8.80
C LYS A 68 -22.50 3.23 -9.75
N ALA A 69 -22.06 2.08 -9.26
CA ALA A 69 -21.98 0.85 -10.03
C ALA A 69 -23.36 0.53 -10.61
N GLU A 70 -24.42 0.93 -9.91
CA GLU A 70 -25.79 0.93 -10.41
C GLU A 70 -25.97 1.72 -11.72
N GLU A 71 -25.43 2.92 -11.82
CA GLU A 71 -25.51 3.79 -13.02
C GLU A 71 -24.78 3.16 -14.20
N VAL A 72 -23.55 2.68 -13.96
CA VAL A 72 -22.75 1.97 -14.99
C VAL A 72 -23.42 0.67 -15.44
N VAL A 73 -23.95 -0.13 -14.50
CA VAL A 73 -24.64 -1.39 -14.81
C VAL A 73 -25.95 -1.12 -15.57
N ARG A 74 -26.65 -0.04 -15.24
CA ARG A 74 -27.88 0.37 -15.93
C ARG A 74 -27.58 0.81 -17.36
N GLU A 75 -26.57 1.65 -17.55
CA GLU A 75 -26.13 2.09 -18.88
C GLU A 75 -25.77 0.91 -19.79
N VAL A 76 -24.97 -0.04 -19.29
CA VAL A 76 -24.61 -1.26 -20.05
C VAL A 76 -25.84 -2.14 -20.38
N ARG A 77 -26.81 -2.24 -19.46
CA ARG A 77 -28.05 -2.99 -19.69
C ARG A 77 -28.93 -2.32 -20.75
N ASP A 78 -29.06 -1.00 -20.69
CA ASP A 78 -29.90 -0.23 -21.60
C ASP A 78 -29.29 -0.21 -23.01
N GLU A 79 -27.97 -0.09 -23.13
CA GLU A 79 -27.25 -0.26 -24.40
C GLU A 79 -27.49 -1.64 -25.01
N ARG A 80 -27.36 -2.70 -24.21
CA ARG A 80 -27.64 -4.07 -24.65
C ARG A 80 -29.09 -4.25 -25.11
N SER A 81 -30.04 -3.68 -24.38
CA SER A 81 -31.46 -3.72 -24.72
C SER A 81 -31.74 -3.03 -26.06
N ASN A 82 -31.15 -1.84 -26.27
CA ASN A 82 -31.28 -1.08 -27.52
C ASN A 82 -30.65 -1.79 -28.72
N ASN A 83 -29.58 -2.55 -28.52
CA ASN A 83 -28.95 -3.34 -29.59
C ASN A 83 -29.78 -4.58 -29.95
N LEU A 84 -30.45 -5.20 -28.98
CA LEU A 84 -31.34 -6.35 -29.21
C LEU A 84 -32.66 -5.96 -29.87
N SER A 85 -33.18 -4.76 -29.61
CA SER A 85 -34.43 -4.26 -30.20
C SER A 85 -34.29 -3.70 -31.62
N ARG A 86 -33.04 -3.53 -32.09
CA ARG A 86 -32.71 -3.08 -33.45
C ARG A 86 -32.59 -4.22 -34.47
N HIS A 87 -32.82 -5.46 -34.06
CA HIS A 87 -32.87 -6.66 -34.90
C HIS A 87 -34.27 -7.31 -34.82
#